data_AF-A0A8C1SA28-F1
#
_entry.id   AF-A0A8C1SA28-F1
#
_cell.length_a   1.000
_cell.length_b   1.000
_cell.length_c   1.000
_cell.angle_alpha   90.00
_cell.angle_beta   90.00
_cell.angle_gamma   90.00
#
_symmetry.space_group_name_H-M   'P 1'
#
loop_
_entity.id
_entity.type
_entity.pdbx_description
1 polymer ?
#
loop_
_entity_poly.entity_id
_entity_poly.type
_entity_poly.pdbx_seq_one_letter_code
_entity_poly.pdbx_strand_id
1 'polypeptide(L)'
;MNLGFCLIVINIIIYDTPALYHTNFTEIQQGMALLIAAFHKYSGKEGDKTTLSKGELKDMLTAELSDILGVRDTAKLFHKLIFSL
;
A
#
# COMPACT_ATOMS: atom_id res chain seq x y z
N MET A 1 7.22 -21.25 11.97
CA MET A 1 6.86 -20.47 10.77
C MET A 1 8.03 -19.52 10.50
N ASN A 2 9.00 -19.99 9.71
CA ASN A 2 10.31 -19.34 9.61
C ASN A 2 10.28 -18.14 8.66
N LEU A 3 10.88 -17.04 9.10
CA LEU A 3 10.94 -15.71 8.46
C LEU A 3 11.38 -15.75 6.97
N GLY A 4 12.14 -16.78 6.58
CA GLY A 4 12.58 -16.99 5.19
C GLY A 4 11.45 -17.31 4.20
N PHE A 5 10.35 -17.94 4.63
CA PHE A 5 9.21 -18.20 3.75
C PHE A 5 8.44 -16.92 3.38
N CYS A 6 8.40 -15.92 4.28
CA CYS A 6 7.70 -14.66 4.04
C CYS A 6 8.46 -13.77 3.03
N LEU A 7 9.80 -13.74 3.12
CA LEU A 7 10.66 -12.97 2.22
C LEU A 7 10.71 -13.56 0.80
N ILE A 8 10.64 -14.88 0.66
CA ILE A 8 10.59 -15.57 -0.64
C ILE A 8 9.24 -15.33 -1.33
N VAL A 9 8.13 -15.33 -0.57
CA VAL A 9 6.80 -15.07 -1.13
C VAL A 9 6.63 -13.62 -1.59
N ILE A 10 7.25 -12.65 -0.90
CA ILE A 10 7.19 -11.23 -1.29
C ILE A 10 8.10 -10.95 -2.51
N ASN A 11 9.29 -11.57 -2.60
CA ASN A 11 10.18 -11.39 -3.75
C ASN A 11 9.66 -12.06 -5.04
N ILE A 12 9.01 -13.23 -4.93
CA ILE A 12 8.46 -13.96 -6.08
C ILE A 12 7.24 -13.25 -6.69
N ILE A 13 6.43 -12.53 -5.89
CA ILE A 13 5.20 -11.87 -6.38
C ILE A 13 5.49 -10.53 -7.10
N ILE A 14 6.59 -9.85 -6.80
CA ILE A 14 6.82 -8.48 -7.29
C ILE A 14 7.75 -8.40 -8.52
N TYR A 15 8.67 -9.36 -8.75
CA TYR A 15 9.77 -9.13 -9.70
C TYR A 15 9.74 -9.85 -11.07
N ASP A 16 8.97 -10.93 -11.33
CA ASP A 16 9.25 -11.71 -12.57
C ASP A 16 8.11 -12.55 -13.21
N THR A 17 6.87 -12.07 -13.40
CA THR A 17 6.02 -12.73 -14.44
C THR A 17 4.89 -11.86 -15.04
N PRO A 18 4.85 -11.63 -16.37
CA PRO A 18 3.69 -11.08 -17.07
C PRO A 18 2.58 -12.11 -17.34
N ALA A 19 2.40 -13.13 -16.49
CA ALA A 19 1.38 -14.16 -16.64
C ALA A 19 0.92 -14.70 -15.28
N LEU A 20 -0.27 -14.23 -14.88
CA LEU A 20 -1.28 -14.89 -14.05
C LEU A 20 -1.22 -16.44 -14.08
N TYR A 21 -0.48 -17.05 -13.17
CA TYR A 21 -0.69 -18.45 -12.79
C TYR A 21 -1.67 -18.49 -11.63
N HIS A 22 -2.93 -18.78 -11.99
CA HIS A 22 -4.08 -19.21 -11.21
C HIS A 22 -3.85 -19.58 -9.72
N THR A 23 -3.57 -18.59 -8.89
CA THR A 23 -3.90 -18.65 -7.46
C THR A 23 -5.14 -17.79 -7.28
N ASN A 24 -6.26 -18.41 -6.90
CA ASN A 24 -7.39 -17.69 -6.33
C ASN A 24 -6.91 -17.09 -5.00
N PHE A 25 -6.21 -15.96 -5.07
CA PHE A 25 -5.88 -15.18 -3.90
C PHE A 25 -7.18 -14.89 -3.17
N THR A 26 -7.20 -15.12 -1.86
CA THR A 26 -8.36 -14.75 -1.06
C THR A 26 -8.57 -13.25 -1.16
N GLU A 27 -9.80 -12.78 -0.96
CA GLU A 27 -10.12 -11.33 -1.00
C GLU A 27 -9.18 -10.51 -0.12
N ILE A 28 -8.77 -11.06 1.03
CA ILE A 28 -7.81 -10.44 1.95
C ILE A 28 -6.42 -10.36 1.32
N GLN A 29 -5.92 -11.42 0.70
CA GLN A 29 -4.60 -11.41 0.04
C GLN A 29 -4.57 -10.40 -1.12
N GLN A 30 -5.66 -10.31 -1.89
CA GLN A 30 -5.80 -9.32 -2.95
C GLN A 30 -5.81 -7.90 -2.38
N GLY A 31 -6.59 -7.66 -1.32
CA GLY A 31 -6.63 -6.36 -0.65
C GLY A 31 -5.26 -5.93 -0.10
N MET A 32 -4.50 -6.85 0.49
CA MET A 32 -3.16 -6.57 0.99
C MET A 32 -2.17 -6.27 -0.15
N ALA A 33 -2.23 -7.00 -1.26
CA ALA A 33 -1.39 -6.73 -2.44
C ALA A 33 -1.69 -5.35 -3.03
N LEU A 34 -2.96 -4.97 -3.12
CA LEU A 34 -3.38 -3.64 -3.57
C LEU A 34 -2.89 -2.53 -2.64
N LEU A 35 -2.96 -2.73 -1.31
CA LEU A 35 -2.46 -1.77 -0.33
C LEU A 35 -0.94 -1.57 -0.47
N ILE A 36 -0.18 -2.65 -0.64
CA ILE A 36 1.28 -2.60 -0.83
C ILE A 36 1.63 -1.90 -2.16
N ALA A 37 0.90 -2.20 -3.23
CA ALA A 37 1.10 -1.56 -4.52
C ALA A 37 0.79 -0.05 -4.47
N ALA A 38 -0.30 0.34 -3.79
CA ALA A 38 -0.61 1.75 -3.55
C ALA A 38 0.50 2.42 -2.73
N PHE A 39 0.98 1.81 -1.66
CA PHE A 39 2.10 2.34 -0.89
C PHE A 39 3.32 2.64 -1.77
N HIS A 40 3.78 1.65 -2.56
CA HIS A 40 4.93 1.82 -3.44
C HIS A 40 4.71 2.80 -4.60
N LYS A 41 3.46 3.02 -5.03
CA LYS A 41 3.09 4.02 -6.05
C LYS A 41 3.32 5.46 -5.55
N TYR A 42 3.16 5.70 -4.26
CA TYR A 42 3.32 7.04 -3.67
C TYR A 42 4.63 7.22 -2.89
N SER A 43 5.27 6.16 -2.40
CA SER A 43 6.53 6.25 -1.65
C SER A 43 7.73 6.60 -2.54
N GLY A 44 8.74 7.26 -1.94
CA GLY A 44 10.01 7.54 -2.59
C GLY A 44 10.00 8.64 -3.66
N LYS A 45 8.95 9.44 -3.74
CA LYS A 45 8.91 10.69 -4.54
C LYS A 45 9.71 11.80 -3.86
N GLU A 46 9.67 11.86 -2.54
CA GLU A 46 10.31 12.91 -1.74
C GLU A 46 11.51 12.43 -0.90
N GLY A 47 11.93 11.17 -1.05
CA GLY A 47 13.06 10.64 -0.30
C GLY A 47 13.10 9.10 -0.27
N ASP A 48 12.91 8.54 0.91
CA ASP A 48 13.02 7.10 1.15
C ASP A 48 11.86 6.31 0.51
N LYS A 49 12.20 5.20 -0.15
CA LYS A 49 11.23 4.35 -0.87
C LYS A 49 10.47 3.41 0.06
N THR A 50 10.91 3.29 1.31
CA THR A 50 10.34 2.37 2.31
C THR A 50 9.40 3.06 3.28
N THR A 51 9.23 4.38 3.17
CA THR A 51 8.34 5.21 4.00
C THR A 51 7.53 6.18 3.16
N LEU A 52 6.43 6.70 3.72
CA LEU A 52 5.68 7.80 3.13
C LEU A 52 5.95 9.06 3.94
N SER A 53 6.37 10.11 3.27
CA SER A 53 6.37 11.46 3.81
C SER A 53 4.93 11.94 4.08
N LYS A 54 4.81 13.04 4.82
CA LYS A 54 3.53 13.71 5.06
C LYS A 54 2.83 14.12 3.75
N GLY A 55 3.58 14.53 2.73
CA GLY A 55 3.03 14.86 1.41
C GLY A 55 2.51 13.61 0.70
N GLU A 56 3.34 12.57 0.61
CA GLU A 56 3.00 11.33 -0.10
C GLU A 56 1.82 10.59 0.55
N LEU A 57 1.75 10.56 1.88
CA LEU A 57 0.60 10.01 2.60
C LEU A 57 -0.69 10.79 2.28
N LYS A 58 -0.61 12.13 2.22
CA LYS A 58 -1.77 12.96 1.87
C LYS A 58 -2.28 12.63 0.47
N ASP A 59 -1.35 12.54 -0.48
CA ASP A 59 -1.65 12.26 -1.88
C ASP A 59 -2.26 10.87 -2.04
N MET A 60 -1.71 9.85 -1.39
CA MET A 60 -2.25 8.48 -1.41
C MET A 60 -3.69 8.43 -0.87
N LEU A 61 -3.94 9.00 0.31
CA LEU A 61 -5.28 8.98 0.91
C LEU A 61 -6.28 9.76 0.06
N THR A 62 -5.86 10.90 -0.51
CA THR A 62 -6.73 11.73 -1.34
C THR A 62 -7.04 11.04 -2.67
N ALA A 63 -6.05 10.42 -3.32
CA ALA A 63 -6.25 9.80 -4.64
C ALA A 63 -6.94 8.44 -4.58
N GLU A 64 -6.67 7.62 -3.56
CA GLU A 64 -7.15 6.24 -3.51
C GLU A 64 -8.38 6.07 -2.61
N LEU A 65 -8.59 6.95 -1.61
CA LEU A 65 -9.64 6.78 -0.60
C LEU A 65 -10.67 7.92 -0.55
N SER A 66 -10.48 9.04 -1.25
CA SER A 66 -11.46 10.16 -1.17
C SER A 66 -12.85 9.78 -1.62
N ASP A 67 -12.96 8.87 -2.59
CA ASP A 67 -14.24 8.47 -3.16
C ASP A 67 -14.96 7.45 -2.27
N ILE A 68 -14.18 6.67 -1.50
CA ILE A 68 -14.70 5.67 -0.56
C ILE A 68 -15.16 6.32 0.74
N LEU A 69 -14.35 7.25 1.27
CA LEU A 69 -14.56 7.85 2.59
C LEU A 69 -15.19 9.24 2.53
N GLY A 70 -15.14 9.91 1.38
CA GLY A 70 -15.46 11.32 1.26
C GLY A 70 -14.31 12.24 1.69
N VAL A 71 -14.27 13.44 1.10
CA VAL A 71 -13.17 14.41 1.30
C VAL A 71 -12.99 14.80 2.77
N ARG A 72 -14.09 15.04 3.50
CA ARG A 72 -14.03 15.47 4.92
C ARG A 72 -13.44 14.40 5.83
N ASP A 73 -13.80 13.14 5.62
CA ASP A 73 -13.33 12.06 6.49
C ASP A 73 -11.92 11.59 6.10
N THR A 74 -11.55 11.73 4.82
CA THR A 74 -10.16 11.58 4.37
C THR A 74 -9.23 12.60 5.04
N ALA A 75 -9.64 13.87 5.13
CA ALA A 75 -8.85 14.91 5.80
C ALA A 75 -8.70 14.65 7.32
N LYS A 76 -9.77 14.18 7.98
CA LYS A 76 -9.72 13.77 9.39
C LYS A 76 -8.79 12.57 9.60
N LEU A 77 -8.86 11.58 8.72
CA LEU A 77 -8.02 10.38 8.78
C LEU A 77 -6.54 10.75 8.62
N PHE A 78 -6.21 11.59 7.63
CA PHE A 78 -4.87 12.11 7.44
C PHE A 78 -4.34 12.81 8.69
N HIS A 79 -5.14 13.69 9.28
CA HIS A 79 -4.78 14.34 10.54
C HIS A 79 -4.54 13.29 11.64
N LYS A 80 -5.46 12.33 11.82
CA LYS A 80 -5.32 11.31 12.85
C LYS A 80 -4.07 10.46 12.67
N LEU A 81 -3.75 10.04 11.45
CA LEU A 81 -2.57 9.21 11.17
C LEU A 81 -1.26 9.94 11.44
N ILE A 82 -1.18 11.24 11.15
CA ILE A 82 0.05 12.03 11.35
C ILE A 82 0.32 12.36 12.82
N PHE A 83 -0.73 12.54 13.62
CA PHE A 83 -0.59 12.93 15.03
C PHE A 83 -0.66 11.74 16.00
N SER A 84 -1.03 10.54 15.52
CA SER A 84 -1.22 9.35 16.35
C SER A 84 -0.17 8.26 16.13
N LEU A 85 0.67 8.36 15.10
CA LEU A 85 1.85 7.52 14.85
C LEU A 85 3.10 8.36 15.09
#